data_AF-A0A455XEM7-F1
#
_entry.id   AF-A0A455XEM7-F1
#
_cell.length_a   1.000
_cell.length_b   1.000
_cell.length_c   1.000
_cell.angle_alpha   90.00
_cell.angle_beta   90.00
_cell.angle_gamma   90.00
#
_symmetry.space_group_name_H-M   'P 1'
#
loop_
_entity.id
_entity.type
_entity.pdbx_description
1 polymer ?
#
loop_
_entity_poly.entity_id
_entity_poly.type
_entity_poly.pdbx_seq_one_letter_code
_entity_poly.pdbx_strand_id
1 'polypeptide(L)'
;MSYKVTRDQEGCPSITLTDEPSYAHALDAAPSARELELNTGNWLVMAFAVWSIPDNLAIQTALDVAKRFSGKLNLGLRPFDDMEEVGTWCPDLEYGGQSPLWVLLRDGEVCLKRSGILAVDELVEVIGEADDLQIAQLV
;
A
#
# COMPACT_ATOMS: atom_id res chain seq x y z
N MET A 1 10.29 -3.35 14.87
CA MET A 1 9.08 -2.74 14.28
C MET A 1 7.91 -3.61 14.65
N SER A 2 6.91 -3.01 15.27
CA SER A 2 5.62 -3.64 15.54
C SER A 2 4.53 -2.72 15.02
N TYR A 3 3.36 -3.28 14.76
CA TYR A 3 2.20 -2.53 14.34
C TYR A 3 0.99 -2.91 15.19
N LYS A 4 0.03 -1.99 15.26
CA LYS A 4 -1.26 -2.25 15.89
C LYS A 4 -2.36 -1.66 15.03
N VAL A 5 -3.32 -2.49 14.66
CA VAL A 5 -4.56 -2.04 14.01
C VAL A 5 -5.56 -1.71 15.11
N THR A 6 -6.10 -0.51 15.08
CA THR A 6 -7.04 0.04 16.05
C THR A 6 -8.16 0.80 15.34
N ARG A 7 -8.99 1.48 16.12
CA ARG A 7 -9.82 2.58 15.65
C ARG A 7 -9.33 3.88 16.28
N ASP A 8 -9.44 4.98 15.56
CA ASP A 8 -9.11 6.31 16.06
C ASP A 8 -10.22 6.88 16.97
N GLN A 9 -10.14 8.17 17.29
CA GLN A 9 -11.11 8.85 18.16
C GLN A 9 -12.51 8.99 17.52
N GLU A 10 -12.58 8.96 16.19
CA GLU A 10 -13.83 9.05 15.42
C GLU A 10 -14.41 7.66 15.13
N GLY A 11 -13.68 6.60 15.52
CA GLY A 11 -14.07 5.22 15.27
C GLY A 11 -13.64 4.72 13.91
N CYS A 12 -12.88 5.50 13.13
CA CYS A 12 -12.35 5.09 11.84
C CYS A 12 -11.21 4.09 12.04
N PRO A 13 -11.06 3.09 11.16
CA PRO A 13 -9.93 2.19 11.20
C PRO A 13 -8.60 2.93 11.12
N SER A 14 -7.61 2.50 11.91
CA SER A 14 -6.30 3.14 11.97
C SER A 14 -5.21 2.09 12.22
N ILE A 15 -4.00 2.39 11.78
CA ILE A 15 -2.81 1.59 12.07
C ILE A 15 -1.75 2.47 12.74
N THR A 16 -1.14 1.98 13.79
CA THR A 16 0.00 2.63 14.45
C THR A 16 1.24 1.77 14.26
N LEU A 17 2.32 2.39 13.78
CA LEU A 17 3.65 1.77 13.67
C LEU A 17 4.53 2.24 14.84
N THR A 18 5.22 1.29 15.47
CA THR A 18 6.20 1.56 16.54
C THR A 18 7.60 1.20 16.05
N ASP A 19 8.57 2.08 16.33
CA ASP A 19 9.94 2.04 15.79
C ASP A 19 9.93 2.08 14.25
N GLU A 20 9.11 2.98 13.70
CA GLU A 20 8.86 3.15 12.27
C GLU A 20 10.13 3.66 11.56
N PRO A 21 10.64 2.94 10.54
CA PRO A 21 11.66 3.48 9.66
C PRO A 21 11.04 4.55 8.77
N SER A 22 11.82 5.54 8.35
CA SER A 22 11.33 6.71 7.60
C SER A 22 10.66 6.42 6.24
N TYR A 23 10.62 5.16 5.82
CA TYR A 23 10.01 4.69 4.58
C TYR A 23 8.72 3.89 4.81
N ALA A 24 8.29 3.68 6.05
CA ALA A 24 6.98 3.09 6.35
C ALA A 24 6.10 4.20 6.88
N HIS A 25 4.82 4.17 6.49
CA HIS A 25 3.85 5.23 6.79
C HIS A 25 2.48 4.60 7.05
N ALA A 26 1.89 4.94 8.19
CA ALA A 26 0.46 4.73 8.42
C ALA A 26 -0.33 5.79 7.64
N LEU A 27 -1.21 5.34 6.74
CA LEU A 27 -2.09 6.22 5.97
C LEU A 27 -3.49 6.27 6.59
N ASP A 28 -4.19 7.38 6.38
CA ASP A 28 -5.55 7.58 6.88
C ASP A 28 -6.55 6.68 6.13
N ALA A 29 -7.50 6.10 6.88
CA ALA A 29 -8.67 5.43 6.31
C ALA A 29 -9.61 6.42 5.63
N ALA A 30 -10.48 5.94 4.73
CA ALA A 30 -11.57 6.70 4.13
C ALA A 30 -11.25 8.16 3.71
N PRO A 31 -10.16 8.44 2.96
CA PRO A 31 -9.82 9.81 2.63
C PRO A 31 -10.78 10.35 1.58
N SER A 32 -10.97 11.67 1.59
CA SER A 32 -11.74 12.34 0.55
C SER A 32 -11.02 12.41 -0.80
N ALA A 33 -9.70 12.24 -0.81
CA ALA A 33 -8.84 12.20 -1.99
C ALA A 33 -7.50 11.53 -1.67
N ARG A 34 -6.73 11.15 -2.69
CA ARG A 34 -5.35 10.68 -2.52
C ARG A 34 -4.45 11.74 -1.89
N GLU A 35 -3.63 11.33 -0.92
CA GLU A 35 -2.70 12.21 -0.22
C GLU A 35 -1.65 12.78 -1.17
N LEU A 36 -1.29 14.05 -0.95
CA LEU A 36 -0.35 14.77 -1.83
C LEU A 36 1.05 14.14 -1.84
N GLU A 37 1.47 13.54 -0.72
CA GLU A 37 2.78 12.87 -0.61
C GLU A 37 2.92 11.67 -1.55
N LEU A 38 1.80 10.98 -1.86
CA LEU A 38 1.77 9.86 -2.79
C LEU A 38 1.95 10.30 -4.26
N ASN A 39 1.88 11.61 -4.53
CA ASN A 39 2.14 12.16 -5.87
C ASN A 39 3.63 12.36 -6.16
N THR A 40 4.53 12.03 -5.23
CA THR A 40 5.97 12.20 -5.41
C THR A 40 6.75 11.00 -4.88
N GLY A 41 7.75 10.54 -5.64
CA GLY A 41 8.59 9.42 -5.29
C GLY A 41 7.95 8.07 -5.55
N ASN A 42 8.53 7.02 -4.96
CA ASN A 42 8.13 5.63 -5.18
C ASN A 42 7.38 5.11 -3.97
N TRP A 43 6.13 4.67 -4.16
CA TRP A 43 5.29 4.17 -3.08
C TRP A 43 4.72 2.80 -3.43
N LEU A 44 4.84 1.86 -2.51
CA LEU A 44 3.98 0.69 -2.44
C LEU A 44 2.91 0.98 -1.39
N VAL A 45 1.66 1.04 -1.80
CA VAL A 45 0.53 1.16 -0.87
C VAL A 45 -0.15 -0.19 -0.76
N MET A 46 -0.26 -0.70 0.47
CA MET A 46 -1.09 -1.84 0.80
C MET A 46 -2.37 -1.32 1.44
N ALA A 47 -3.47 -1.36 0.69
CA ALA A 47 -4.80 -1.12 1.24
C ALA A 47 -5.39 -2.45 1.75
N PHE A 48 -5.88 -2.47 2.99
CA PHE A 48 -6.22 -3.71 3.69
C PHE A 48 -7.52 -3.59 4.49
N ALA A 49 -8.34 -4.64 4.44
CA ALA A 49 -9.60 -4.71 5.17
C ALA A 49 -9.30 -5.00 6.65
N VAL A 50 -9.70 -4.11 7.56
CA VAL A 50 -9.35 -4.28 8.99
C VAL A 50 -10.03 -5.47 9.64
N TRP A 51 -11.17 -5.90 9.11
CA TRP A 51 -11.91 -7.10 9.52
C TRP A 51 -11.34 -8.40 8.92
N SER A 52 -10.40 -8.32 7.99
CA SER A 52 -9.80 -9.48 7.33
C SER A 52 -8.53 -9.92 8.08
N ILE A 53 -8.59 -11.08 8.73
CA ILE A 53 -7.41 -11.73 9.32
C ILE A 53 -6.28 -11.92 8.29
N PRO A 54 -6.52 -12.45 7.07
CA PRO A 54 -5.44 -12.65 6.10
C PRO A 54 -4.79 -11.33 5.66
N ASP A 55 -5.58 -10.25 5.50
CA ASP A 55 -5.05 -8.91 5.24
C ASP A 55 -4.15 -8.41 6.38
N ASN A 56 -4.60 -8.55 7.63
CA ASN A 56 -3.82 -8.16 8.81
C ASN A 56 -2.49 -8.92 8.93
N LEU A 57 -2.45 -10.19 8.49
CA LEU A 57 -1.21 -10.97 8.43
C LEU A 57 -0.28 -10.52 7.31
N ALA A 58 -0.84 -10.07 6.18
CA ALA A 58 -0.06 -9.58 5.04
C ALA A 58 0.64 -8.23 5.30
N ILE A 59 0.28 -7.51 6.37
CA ILE A 59 1.01 -6.30 6.80
C ILE A 59 2.49 -6.61 7.04
N GLN A 60 2.80 -7.77 7.64
CA GLN A 60 4.19 -8.17 7.85
C GLN A 60 4.93 -8.39 6.52
N THR A 61 4.26 -8.96 5.52
CA THR A 61 4.81 -9.09 4.16
C THR A 61 5.14 -7.71 3.58
N ALA A 62 4.24 -6.74 3.71
CA ALA A 62 4.46 -5.39 3.21
C ALA A 62 5.70 -4.72 3.84
N LEU A 63 5.85 -4.86 5.16
CA LEU A 63 7.02 -4.38 5.90
C LEU A 63 8.31 -5.05 5.41
N ASP A 64 8.29 -6.36 5.20
CA ASP A 64 9.44 -7.13 4.74
C ASP A 64 9.86 -6.75 3.31
N VAL A 65 8.88 -6.48 2.42
CA VAL A 65 9.15 -5.95 1.07
C VAL A 65 9.82 -4.58 1.15
N ALA A 66 9.24 -3.62 1.86
CA ALA A 66 9.79 -2.27 1.98
C ALA A 66 11.22 -2.27 2.52
N LYS A 67 11.50 -3.15 3.50
CA LYS A 67 12.84 -3.35 4.05
C LYS A 67 13.84 -3.83 3.00
N ARG A 68 13.45 -4.71 2.07
CA ARG A 68 14.34 -5.18 0.99
C ARG A 68 14.75 -4.05 0.05
N PHE A 69 13.84 -3.11 -0.23
CA PHE A 69 14.13 -1.93 -1.06
C PHE A 69 14.92 -0.83 -0.32
N SER A 70 15.23 -1.02 0.97
CA SER A 70 16.18 -0.19 1.74
C SER A 70 15.92 1.32 1.66
N GLY A 71 14.65 1.73 1.70
CA GLY A 71 14.24 3.14 1.64
C GLY A 71 14.17 3.75 0.24
N LYS A 72 14.39 2.96 -0.83
CA LYS A 72 14.11 3.38 -2.22
C LYS A 72 12.62 3.34 -2.58
N LEU A 73 11.84 2.69 -1.72
CA LEU A 73 10.40 2.48 -1.85
C LEU A 73 9.78 2.84 -0.50
N ASN A 74 8.90 3.83 -0.51
CA ASN A 74 8.04 4.13 0.62
C ASN A 74 6.91 3.10 0.68
N LEU A 75 6.45 2.78 1.88
CA LEU A 75 5.36 1.88 2.15
C LEU A 75 4.24 2.67 2.82
N GLY A 76 3.07 2.71 2.19
CA GLY A 76 1.83 3.16 2.80
C GLY A 76 0.99 1.98 3.26
N LEU A 77 0.63 1.93 4.54
CA LEU A 77 -0.32 0.95 5.08
C LEU A 77 -1.66 1.65 5.31
N ARG A 78 -2.68 1.22 4.57
CA ARG A 78 -3.96 1.91 4.48
C ARG A 78 -5.10 0.99 4.93
N PRO A 79 -5.61 1.14 6.15
CA PRO A 79 -6.79 0.41 6.57
C PRO A 79 -8.03 0.93 5.84
N PHE A 80 -8.98 0.05 5.55
CA PHE A 80 -10.33 0.42 5.13
C PHE A 80 -11.36 -0.46 5.85
N ASP A 81 -12.58 0.07 6.04
CA ASP A 81 -13.73 -0.71 6.54
C ASP A 81 -14.66 -1.08 5.37
N ASP A 82 -14.85 -0.15 4.44
CA ASP A 82 -15.67 -0.29 3.23
C ASP A 82 -14.81 -0.27 1.95
N MET A 83 -15.21 -1.05 0.95
CA MET A 83 -14.54 -1.15 -0.34
C MET A 83 -14.70 0.15 -1.16
N GLU A 84 -15.79 0.90 -0.95
CA GLU A 84 -16.03 2.19 -1.63
C GLU A 84 -14.95 3.24 -1.31
N GLU A 85 -14.32 3.12 -0.13
CA GLU A 85 -13.20 3.99 0.28
C GLU A 85 -12.02 3.88 -0.70
N VAL A 86 -11.74 2.67 -1.19
CA VAL A 86 -10.63 2.41 -2.12
C VAL A 86 -10.90 3.05 -3.48
N GLY A 87 -12.15 2.95 -3.96
CA GLY A 87 -12.57 3.57 -5.21
C GLY A 87 -12.55 5.10 -5.13
N THR A 88 -12.91 5.66 -3.98
CA THR A 88 -12.82 7.11 -3.73
C THR A 88 -11.37 7.58 -3.69
N TRP A 89 -10.50 6.83 -3.02
CA TRP A 89 -9.09 7.15 -2.88
C TRP A 89 -8.33 7.12 -4.20
N CYS A 90 -8.57 6.10 -5.03
CA CYS A 90 -7.87 5.96 -6.30
C CYS A 90 -8.83 5.48 -7.40
N PRO A 91 -9.55 6.42 -8.04
CA PRO A 91 -10.62 6.12 -9.01
C PRO A 91 -10.16 5.33 -10.23
N ASP A 92 -8.88 5.44 -10.59
CA ASP A 92 -8.29 4.72 -11.72
C ASP A 92 -8.10 3.22 -11.43
N LEU A 93 -8.34 2.77 -10.19
CA LEU A 93 -8.35 1.36 -9.86
C LEU A 93 -9.70 0.71 -10.21
N GLU A 94 -9.72 -0.11 -11.26
CA GLU A 94 -10.82 -1.06 -11.54
C GLU A 94 -10.90 -2.19 -10.48
N TYR A 95 -11.46 -1.92 -9.31
CA TYR A 95 -11.36 -2.81 -8.16
C TYR A 95 -12.17 -4.11 -8.34
N GLY A 96 -11.52 -5.26 -8.19
CA GLY A 96 -12.11 -6.59 -8.44
C GLY A 96 -12.76 -7.27 -7.24
N GLY A 97 -12.95 -6.58 -6.11
CA GLY A 97 -13.55 -7.16 -4.90
C GLY A 97 -12.59 -7.94 -4.00
N GLN A 98 -11.28 -7.95 -4.28
CA GLN A 98 -10.29 -8.75 -3.55
C GLN A 98 -9.30 -7.90 -2.76
N SER A 99 -9.06 -8.28 -1.50
CA SER A 99 -8.13 -7.65 -0.58
C SER A 99 -7.04 -8.66 -0.13
N PRO A 100 -5.87 -8.20 0.36
CA PRO A 100 -5.40 -6.82 0.33
C PRO A 100 -5.14 -6.35 -1.10
N LEU A 101 -5.09 -5.04 -1.30
CA LEU A 101 -4.78 -4.40 -2.56
C LEU A 101 -3.38 -3.81 -2.49
N TRP A 102 -2.57 -4.11 -3.50
CA TRP A 102 -1.21 -3.62 -3.67
C TRP A 102 -1.19 -2.64 -4.84
N VAL A 103 -0.78 -1.40 -4.56
CA VAL A 103 -0.68 -0.33 -5.55
C VAL A 103 0.75 0.20 -5.56
N LEU A 104 1.43 0.10 -6.69
CA LEU A 104 2.72 0.77 -6.89
C LEU A 104 2.46 2.12 -7.56
N LEU A 105 2.86 3.19 -6.89
CA LEU A 105 2.83 4.54 -7.41
C LEU A 105 4.25 5.03 -7.70
N ARG A 106 4.42 5.72 -8.82
CA ARG A 106 5.65 6.44 -9.19
C ARG A 106 5.27 7.84 -9.59
N ASP A 107 5.70 8.82 -8.79
CA ASP A 107 5.38 10.24 -9.00
C ASP A 107 3.88 10.50 -9.25
N GLY A 108 3.03 9.78 -8.50
CA GLY A 108 1.57 9.87 -8.57
C GLY A 108 0.89 9.02 -9.64
N GLU A 109 1.64 8.32 -10.49
CA GLU A 109 1.09 7.41 -11.50
C GLU A 109 1.00 5.98 -10.97
N VAL A 110 -0.12 5.31 -11.22
CA VAL A 110 -0.30 3.89 -10.88
C VAL A 110 0.45 3.04 -11.91
N CYS A 111 1.59 2.48 -11.50
CA CYS A 111 2.39 1.60 -12.36
C CYS A 111 2.02 0.13 -12.19
N LEU A 112 1.52 -0.25 -11.01
CA LEU A 112 1.13 -1.62 -10.71
C LEU A 112 -0.12 -1.64 -9.86
N LYS A 113 -0.95 -2.63 -10.14
CA LYS A 113 -2.05 -3.07 -9.29
C LYS A 113 -2.08 -4.59 -9.17
N ARG A 114 -2.18 -5.10 -7.95
CA ARG A 114 -2.47 -6.51 -7.65
C ARG A 114 -3.42 -6.61 -6.46
N SER A 115 -4.18 -7.69 -6.40
CA SER A 115 -5.06 -8.00 -5.28
C SER A 115 -4.75 -9.39 -4.73
N GLY A 116 -5.03 -9.60 -3.45
CA GLY A 116 -4.88 -10.87 -2.77
C GLY A 116 -3.57 -11.01 -1.98
N ILE A 117 -3.42 -12.17 -1.36
CA ILE A 117 -2.25 -12.50 -0.55
C ILE A 117 -1.11 -12.90 -1.48
N LEU A 118 -0.03 -12.11 -1.42
CA LEU A 118 1.19 -12.33 -2.19
C LEU A 118 2.35 -12.57 -1.24
N ALA A 119 3.30 -13.41 -1.67
CA ALA A 119 4.55 -13.60 -0.96
C ALA A 119 5.51 -12.42 -1.20
N VAL A 120 6.50 -12.27 -0.32
CA VAL A 120 7.52 -11.21 -0.42
C VAL A 120 8.26 -11.30 -1.76
N ASP A 121 8.62 -12.50 -2.20
CA ASP A 121 9.38 -12.70 -3.44
C ASP A 121 8.54 -12.34 -4.69
N GLU A 122 7.25 -12.70 -4.70
CA GLU A 122 6.32 -12.32 -5.78
C GLU A 122 6.17 -10.81 -5.89
N LEU A 123 6.01 -10.11 -4.76
CA LEU A 123 5.92 -8.64 -4.75
C LEU A 123 7.22 -8.00 -5.23
N VAL A 124 8.37 -8.52 -4.81
CA VAL A 124 9.69 -7.98 -5.21
C VAL A 124 9.94 -8.17 -6.70
N GLU A 125 9.61 -9.33 -7.25
CA GLU A 125 9.71 -9.63 -8.68
C GLU A 125 8.83 -8.67 -9.50
N VAL A 126 7.57 -8.55 -9.11
CA VAL A 126 6.58 -7.71 -9.80
C VAL A 126 6.93 -6.22 -9.72
N ILE A 127 7.51 -5.75 -8.60
CA ILE A 127 8.02 -4.37 -8.49
C ILE A 127 9.23 -4.17 -9.40
N GLY A 128 10.13 -5.15 -9.49
CA GLY A 128 11.30 -5.10 -10.37
C GLY A 128 10.93 -5.05 -11.86
N GLU A 129 9.95 -5.86 -12.29
CA GLU A 129 9.45 -5.83 -13.67
C GLU A 129 8.87 -4.46 -14.06
N ALA A 130 8.18 -3.80 -13.12
CA ALA A 130 7.63 -2.47 -13.34
C ALA A 130 8.74 -1.41 -13.54
N ASP A 131 9.88 -1.57 -12.87
CA ASP A 131 11.05 -0.68 -13.05
C ASP A 131 11.68 -0.86 -14.45
N ASP A 132 11.78 -2.10 -14.94
CA ASP A 132 12.36 -2.39 -16.26
C ASP A 132 11.48 -1.91 -17.42
N LEU A 133 10.15 -1.95 -17.26
CA LEU A 133 9.19 -1.48 -18.25
C LEU A 133 9.23 0.04 -18.46
N GLN A 134 9.51 0.82 -17.41
CA GLN A 134 9.65 2.28 -17.52
C GLN A 134 10.93 2.66 -18.29
N ILE A 135 12.02 1.90 -18.12
CA ILE A 135 13.27 2.15 -18.86
C ILE A 135 13.09 1.88 -20.36
N ALA A 136 12.35 0.82 -20.72
CA ALA A 136 12.13 0.45 -22.12
C ALA A 136 11.27 1.44 -22.92
N GLN A 137 10.45 2.28 -22.27
CA GLN A 137 9.62 3.30 -22.93
C GLN A 137 10.34 4.64 -23.17
N LEU A 138 11.56 4.80 -22.63
CA LEU A 138 12.36 6.01 -22.72
C LEU A 138 13.55 5.91 -23.73
N VAL A 139 13.65 4.78 -24.46
CA VAL A 139 14.69 4.50 -25.47
C VAL A 139 14.06 4.39 -26.86
#